data_AF-A0A839IMW1-F1
#
_entry.id   AF-A0A839IMW1-F1
#
_cell.length_a   1.000
_cell.length_b   1.000
_cell.length_c   1.000
_cell.angle_alpha   90.00
_cell.angle_beta   90.00
_cell.angle_gamma   90.00
#
_symmetry.space_group_name_H-M   'P 1'
#
loop_
_entity.id
_entity.type
_entity.pdbx_description
1 polymer ?
#
loop_
_entity_poly.entity_id
_entity_poly.type
_entity_poly.pdbx_seq_one_letter_code
_entity_poly.pdbx_strand_id
1 'polypeptide(L)'
;MLFSPIKIMTHYAAVFLLLSASHLYAADKAQCTLNEHSPDVSLQLRTPEIHYSERLDSEGIARISGGLHSRAPGWKQTGLTHGTETTEFSLTTRSARQPNGQLCTVIDQLDVTLGFKVMAVYIARRYHPGSCEYQVIRQHEQTHVSINQNTLLSHNDRILRSLTLFAESLMPVVSESASQANERLKALIAVKLKELYRPVQVERQQAHQEIDSRAAYIRSQTRCSNW
;
A
#
# COMPACT_ATOMS: atom_id res chain seq x y z
N MET A 1 -50.08 -73.17 -53.28
CA MET A 1 -49.87 -71.96 -54.11
C MET A 1 -48.54 -71.37 -53.65
N LEU A 2 -47.43 -71.73 -54.29
CA LEU A 2 -46.86 -71.14 -55.52
C LEU A 2 -45.95 -69.92 -55.21
N PHE A 3 -44.69 -70.06 -55.64
CA PHE A 3 -43.66 -69.07 -55.97
C PHE A 3 -42.80 -68.39 -54.87
N SER A 4 -41.49 -68.67 -54.97
CA SER A 4 -40.37 -67.75 -54.69
C SER A 4 -40.32 -66.64 -55.77
N PRO A 5 -39.76 -65.44 -55.52
CA PRO A 5 -38.34 -65.24 -55.86
C PRO A 5 -37.54 -64.19 -55.06
N ILE A 6 -36.23 -64.30 -55.28
CA ILE A 6 -35.05 -63.45 -55.05
C ILE A 6 -35.22 -62.00 -55.60
N LYS A 7 -34.57 -60.99 -54.97
CA LYS A 7 -33.57 -60.03 -55.55
C LYS A 7 -33.30 -58.82 -54.61
N ILE A 8 -32.07 -58.65 -54.10
CA ILE A 8 -30.96 -57.76 -54.54
C ILE A 8 -31.22 -56.25 -54.35
N MET A 9 -30.38 -55.57 -53.55
CA MET A 9 -29.79 -54.22 -53.79
C MET A 9 -28.90 -53.82 -52.57
N THR A 10 -27.57 -53.95 -52.66
CA THR A 10 -26.53 -52.94 -53.02
C THR A 10 -26.14 -51.91 -51.95
N HIS A 11 -24.88 -52.03 -51.51
CA HIS A 11 -23.87 -51.00 -51.17
C HIS A 11 -24.21 -50.03 -50.01
N TYR A 12 -23.32 -49.69 -49.07
CA TYR A 12 -22.00 -49.09 -49.27
C TYR A 12 -21.06 -49.38 -48.09
N ALA A 13 -19.81 -49.72 -48.40
CA ALA A 13 -18.69 -49.56 -47.48
C ALA A 13 -18.32 -48.07 -47.43
N ALA A 14 -18.46 -47.43 -46.27
CA ALA A 14 -17.95 -46.09 -46.03
C ALA A 14 -16.69 -46.20 -45.15
N VAL A 15 -15.53 -46.17 -45.81
CA VAL A 15 -14.23 -45.95 -45.18
C VAL A 15 -14.20 -44.49 -44.72
N PHE A 16 -14.35 -44.27 -43.41
CA PHE A 16 -14.14 -42.94 -42.82
C PHE A 16 -12.63 -42.71 -42.66
N LEU A 17 -12.05 -41.97 -43.60
CA LEU A 17 -10.74 -41.33 -43.45
C LEU A 17 -10.85 -40.23 -42.38
N LEU A 18 -10.29 -40.48 -41.20
CA LEU A 18 -10.04 -39.46 -40.19
C LEU A 18 -8.83 -38.62 -40.62
N LEU A 19 -9.09 -37.48 -41.26
CA LEU A 19 -8.11 -36.41 -41.45
C LEU A 19 -7.99 -35.60 -40.15
N SER A 20 -6.99 -35.91 -39.35
CA SER A 20 -6.59 -35.11 -38.18
C SER A 20 -5.84 -33.85 -38.63
N ALA A 21 -6.57 -32.76 -38.88
CA ALA A 21 -5.99 -31.43 -39.06
C ALA A 21 -5.47 -30.91 -37.71
N SER A 22 -4.28 -31.36 -37.32
CA SER A 22 -3.56 -30.87 -36.14
C SER A 22 -2.66 -29.71 -36.55
N HIS A 23 -3.25 -28.59 -36.98
CA HIS A 23 -2.49 -27.38 -37.32
C HIS A 23 -2.43 -26.43 -36.11
N LEU A 24 -1.27 -26.50 -35.44
CA LEU A 24 -0.49 -25.37 -34.93
C LEU A 24 -1.26 -24.25 -34.20
N TYR A 25 -1.53 -24.49 -32.92
CA TYR A 25 -1.50 -23.41 -31.93
C TYR A 25 -0.30 -23.63 -31.01
N ALA A 26 0.91 -23.48 -31.55
CA ALA A 26 2.01 -23.05 -30.70
C ALA A 26 1.78 -21.56 -30.45
N ALA A 27 1.11 -21.24 -29.34
CA ALA A 27 1.19 -19.90 -28.79
C ALA A 27 2.67 -19.68 -28.49
N ASP A 28 3.33 -18.90 -29.35
CA ASP A 28 4.72 -18.53 -29.20
C ASP A 28 4.80 -17.70 -27.91
N LYS A 29 5.03 -18.39 -26.78
CA LYS A 29 5.69 -17.78 -25.65
C LYS A 29 7.03 -17.35 -26.23
N ALA A 30 7.11 -16.12 -26.73
CA ALA A 30 8.38 -15.42 -26.83
C ALA A 30 8.95 -15.44 -25.40
N GLN A 31 9.72 -16.49 -25.14
CA GLN A 31 10.03 -16.95 -23.81
C GLN A 31 11.09 -16.00 -23.35
N CYS A 32 10.71 -15.01 -22.53
CA CYS A 32 11.62 -13.99 -22.05
C CYS A 32 12.92 -14.64 -21.58
N THR A 33 13.99 -14.40 -22.32
CA THR A 33 15.31 -15.03 -22.12
C THR A 33 16.12 -14.38 -20.99
N LEU A 34 15.49 -13.51 -20.20
CA LEU A 34 16.11 -12.96 -19.00
C LEU A 34 16.22 -14.08 -17.95
N ASN A 35 17.45 -14.35 -17.53
CA ASN A 35 17.72 -15.32 -16.46
C ASN A 35 16.92 -14.94 -15.19
N GLU A 36 16.55 -15.98 -14.43
CA GLU A 36 16.00 -15.82 -13.09
C GLU A 36 16.93 -14.95 -12.25
N HIS A 37 16.34 -13.96 -11.59
CA HIS A 37 17.05 -13.00 -10.75
C HIS A 37 16.13 -12.59 -9.62
N SER A 38 16.64 -12.67 -8.39
CA SER A 38 16.01 -12.07 -7.23
C SER A 38 16.39 -10.57 -7.18
N PRO A 39 15.42 -9.65 -7.26
CA PRO A 39 15.68 -8.23 -7.14
C PRO A 39 16.21 -7.88 -5.75
N ASP A 40 17.10 -6.91 -5.66
CA ASP A 40 17.49 -6.30 -4.38
C ASP A 40 16.36 -5.39 -3.89
N VAL A 41 15.83 -5.66 -2.69
CA VAL A 41 14.70 -4.91 -2.14
C VAL A 41 15.10 -4.29 -0.81
N SER A 42 15.03 -2.97 -0.74
CA SER A 42 15.34 -2.19 0.47
C SER A 42 14.10 -1.45 0.97
N LEU A 43 13.97 -1.37 2.30
CA LEU A 43 12.93 -0.60 2.99
C LEU A 43 13.58 0.31 4.02
N GLN A 44 13.30 1.60 3.93
CA GLN A 44 13.73 2.62 4.88
C GLN A 44 12.52 3.28 5.53
N LEU A 45 12.62 3.52 6.83
CA LEU A 45 11.63 4.30 7.57
C LEU A 45 12.11 5.74 7.72
N ARG A 46 11.34 6.69 7.21
CA ARG A 46 11.59 8.12 7.36
C ARG A 46 11.19 8.56 8.77
N THR A 47 12.17 9.02 9.55
CA THR A 47 11.91 9.71 10.81
C THR A 47 11.39 11.13 10.52
N PRO A 48 10.23 11.52 11.05
CA PRO A 48 9.67 12.85 10.82
C PRO A 48 10.46 13.94 11.55
N GLU A 49 10.47 15.13 10.94
CA GLU A 49 10.71 16.35 11.69
C GLU A 49 9.46 16.70 12.51
N ILE A 50 9.62 17.01 13.80
CA ILE A 50 8.51 17.36 14.70
C ILE A 50 8.48 18.88 14.89
N HIS A 51 7.35 19.49 14.53
CA HIS A 51 7.14 20.94 14.59
C HIS A 51 6.08 21.27 15.64
N TYR A 52 6.42 22.03 16.67
CA TYR A 52 5.44 22.50 17.66
C TYR A 52 4.91 23.88 17.27
N SER A 53 3.62 24.13 17.52
CA SER A 53 2.97 25.41 17.22
C SER A 53 1.86 25.77 18.21
N GLU A 54 2.01 26.90 18.88
CA GLU A 54 1.03 27.50 19.78
C GLU A 54 0.24 28.66 19.13
N ARG A 55 0.19 28.72 17.79
CA ARG A 55 -0.39 29.88 17.07
C ARG A 55 -1.92 29.84 16.97
N LEU A 56 -2.51 28.66 17.07
CA LEU A 56 -3.93 28.43 16.81
C LEU A 56 -4.73 28.38 18.11
N ASP A 57 -5.99 28.83 18.07
CA ASP A 57 -6.96 28.49 19.11
C ASP A 57 -7.63 27.15 18.80
N SER A 58 -8.49 26.70 19.71
CA SER A 58 -9.22 25.44 19.58
C SER A 58 -10.04 25.32 18.29
N GLU A 59 -10.59 26.43 17.78
CA GLU A 59 -11.36 26.44 16.53
C GLU A 59 -10.43 26.30 15.32
N GLY A 60 -9.28 26.99 15.32
CA GLY A 60 -8.22 26.81 14.34
C GLY A 60 -7.74 25.35 14.28
N ILE A 61 -7.50 24.74 15.44
CA ILE A 61 -7.08 23.34 15.54
C ILE A 61 -8.17 22.40 15.01
N ALA A 62 -9.43 22.59 15.42
CA ALA A 62 -10.54 21.75 14.99
C ALA A 62 -10.77 21.79 13.47
N ARG A 63 -10.50 22.94 12.82
CA ARG A 63 -10.56 23.05 11.35
C ARG A 63 -9.53 22.17 10.65
N ILE A 64 -8.31 22.05 11.19
CA ILE A 64 -7.27 21.18 10.62
C ILE A 64 -7.69 19.71 10.68
N SER A 65 -8.31 19.27 11.78
CA SER A 65 -8.80 17.90 11.91
C SER A 65 -10.18 17.65 11.27
N GLY A 66 -10.72 18.59 10.49
CA GLY A 66 -12.05 18.46 9.88
C GLY A 66 -13.20 18.29 10.89
N GLY A 67 -13.03 18.79 12.12
CA GLY A 67 -14.00 18.66 13.21
C GLY A 67 -14.16 17.23 13.77
N LEU A 68 -13.28 16.29 13.40
CA LEU A 68 -13.40 14.87 13.79
C LEU A 68 -13.44 14.63 15.30
N HIS A 69 -12.77 15.48 16.08
CA HIS A 69 -12.68 15.34 17.54
C HIS A 69 -13.71 16.22 18.30
N SER A 70 -14.35 17.19 17.65
CA SER A 70 -15.22 18.20 18.29
C SER A 70 -16.66 17.75 18.62
N ARG A 71 -16.89 16.46 18.84
CA ARG A 71 -18.25 15.88 18.76
C ARG A 71 -19.06 15.87 20.06
N ALA A 72 -18.45 16.17 21.20
CA ALA A 72 -19.18 16.26 22.47
C ALA A 72 -19.57 17.72 22.79
N PRO A 73 -20.84 18.02 23.12
CA PRO A 73 -21.25 19.35 23.57
C PRO A 73 -20.37 19.84 24.73
N GLY A 74 -19.79 21.04 24.59
CA GLY A 74 -18.90 21.64 25.59
C GLY A 74 -17.42 21.23 25.49
N TRP A 75 -17.05 20.30 24.61
CA TRP A 75 -15.66 19.91 24.40
C TRP A 75 -14.98 20.83 23.38
N LYS A 76 -13.77 21.32 23.72
CA LYS A 76 -12.92 22.11 22.82
C LYS A 76 -11.61 21.39 22.59
N GLN A 77 -11.20 21.26 21.33
CA GLN A 77 -9.93 20.64 20.98
C GLN A 77 -8.77 21.52 21.46
N THR A 78 -7.95 21.01 22.37
CA THR A 78 -6.84 21.78 22.98
C THR A 78 -5.48 21.44 22.40
N GLY A 79 -5.36 20.30 21.71
CA GLY A 79 -4.17 19.88 21.00
C GLY A 79 -4.50 19.10 19.72
N LEU A 80 -3.51 18.95 18.85
CA LEU A 80 -3.59 18.08 17.67
C LEU A 80 -2.19 17.71 17.18
N THR A 81 -2.00 16.42 16.91
CA THR A 81 -0.87 15.92 16.14
C THR A 81 -1.33 15.61 14.72
N HIS A 82 -0.77 16.32 13.75
CA HIS A 82 -1.05 16.14 12.33
C HIS A 82 0.21 15.69 11.59
N GLY A 83 0.19 14.47 11.05
CA GLY A 83 1.30 13.91 10.28
C GLY A 83 1.09 14.01 8.78
N THR A 84 2.11 14.46 8.05
CA THR A 84 2.15 14.34 6.58
C THR A 84 2.85 13.04 6.20
N GLU A 85 2.07 12.03 5.87
CA GLU A 85 2.57 10.72 5.45
C GLU A 85 3.27 10.81 4.08
N THR A 86 4.31 10.01 3.90
CA THR A 86 5.00 9.83 2.62
C THR A 86 5.22 8.35 2.33
N THR A 87 5.07 8.01 1.06
CA THR A 87 5.41 6.71 0.49
C THR A 87 6.13 7.00 -0.81
N GLU A 88 7.43 6.81 -0.80
CA GLU A 88 8.33 7.04 -1.92
C GLU A 88 8.94 5.69 -2.31
N PHE A 89 9.05 5.43 -3.61
CA PHE A 89 9.82 4.29 -4.08
C PHE A 89 10.48 4.58 -5.42
N SER A 90 11.62 3.93 -5.64
CA SER A 90 12.34 3.91 -6.91
C SER A 90 12.64 2.47 -7.29
N LEU A 91 12.73 2.22 -8.60
CA LEU A 91 13.14 0.92 -9.10
C LEU A 91 14.11 1.08 -10.25
N THR A 92 15.04 0.14 -10.36
CA THR A 92 15.87 -0.08 -11.53
C THR A 92 15.42 -1.35 -12.23
N THR A 93 15.61 -1.42 -13.55
CA THR A 93 15.20 -2.56 -14.35
C THR A 93 16.31 -3.05 -15.26
N ARG A 94 16.28 -4.35 -15.55
CA ARG A 94 17.02 -4.95 -16.65
C ARG A 94 16.06 -5.37 -17.75
N SER A 95 16.44 -5.07 -18.99
CA SER A 95 15.66 -5.44 -20.16
C SER A 95 16.48 -6.21 -21.19
N ALA A 96 15.85 -7.17 -21.87
CA ALA A 96 16.42 -7.85 -23.03
C ALA A 96 15.46 -7.74 -24.22
N ARG A 97 15.99 -7.32 -25.37
CA ARG A 97 15.22 -7.28 -26.62
C ARG A 97 15.04 -8.69 -27.16
N GLN A 98 13.81 -9.01 -27.51
CA GLN A 98 13.38 -10.29 -28.06
C GLN A 98 13.43 -10.26 -29.60
N PRO A 99 13.45 -11.42 -30.28
CA PRO A 99 13.48 -11.48 -31.76
C PRO A 99 12.31 -10.75 -32.43
N ASN A 100 11.15 -10.68 -31.78
CA ASN A 100 9.97 -9.95 -32.27
C ASN A 100 10.06 -8.41 -32.07
N GLY A 101 11.20 -7.90 -31.59
CA GLY A 101 11.44 -6.49 -31.34
C GLY A 101 11.00 -5.98 -29.96
N GLN A 102 10.19 -6.74 -29.21
CA GLN A 102 9.72 -6.35 -27.89
C GLN A 102 10.83 -6.43 -26.82
N LEU A 103 10.63 -5.75 -25.71
CA LEU A 103 11.49 -5.83 -24.52
C LEU A 103 10.83 -6.70 -23.47
N CYS A 104 11.56 -7.69 -22.98
CA CYS A 104 11.29 -8.33 -21.70
C CYS A 104 12.03 -7.56 -20.61
N THR A 105 11.35 -7.19 -19.53
CA THR A 105 11.91 -6.36 -18.46
C THR A 105 11.61 -6.95 -17.08
N VAL A 106 12.62 -7.00 -16.21
CA VAL A 106 12.51 -7.43 -14.80
C VAL A 106 12.99 -6.33 -13.88
N ILE A 107 12.56 -6.35 -12.63
CA ILE A 107 13.11 -5.49 -11.57
C ILE A 107 14.50 -6.00 -11.21
N ASP A 108 15.44 -5.07 -11.05
CA ASP A 108 16.80 -5.36 -10.58
C ASP A 108 16.98 -4.85 -9.14
N GLN A 109 16.51 -3.63 -8.86
CA GLN A 109 16.48 -3.06 -7.51
C GLN A 109 15.14 -2.36 -7.26
N LEU A 110 14.66 -2.43 -6.02
CA LEU A 110 13.49 -1.70 -5.51
C LEU A 110 13.83 -1.08 -4.15
N ASP A 111 13.87 0.24 -4.10
CA ASP A 111 14.05 0.99 -2.86
C ASP A 111 12.74 1.63 -2.45
N VAL A 112 12.32 1.40 -1.21
CA VAL A 112 11.08 1.97 -0.65
C VAL A 112 11.39 2.78 0.59
N THR A 113 10.80 3.96 0.69
CA THR A 113 10.79 4.79 1.88
C THR A 113 9.36 5.01 2.36
N LEU A 114 9.07 4.62 3.60
CA LEU A 114 7.78 4.83 4.27
C LEU A 114 7.95 5.73 5.49
N GLY A 115 6.95 6.55 5.80
CA GLY A 115 6.93 7.28 7.06
C GLY A 115 6.23 8.63 6.95
N PHE A 116 6.79 9.61 7.64
CA PHE A 116 6.23 10.94 7.71
C PHE A 116 7.30 11.96 7.37
N LYS A 117 6.95 12.95 6.54
CA LYS A 117 7.86 14.06 6.22
C LYS A 117 7.95 15.03 7.39
N VAL A 118 6.79 15.41 7.92
CA VAL A 118 6.63 16.33 9.06
C VAL A 118 5.49 15.80 9.94
N MET A 119 5.66 15.95 11.25
CA MET A 119 4.56 15.87 12.22
C MET A 119 4.42 17.21 12.93
N ALA A 120 3.31 17.90 12.69
CA ALA A 120 2.98 19.15 13.36
C ALA A 120 2.18 18.85 14.64
N VAL A 121 2.66 19.35 15.78
CA VAL A 121 2.01 19.28 17.08
C VAL A 121 1.48 20.67 17.43
N TYR A 122 0.17 20.83 17.38
CA TYR A 122 -0.52 22.05 17.75
C TYR A 122 -0.97 21.99 19.20
N ILE A 123 -0.77 23.10 19.92
CA ILE A 123 -1.32 23.31 21.27
C ILE A 123 -2.08 24.63 21.23
N ALA A 124 -3.28 24.68 21.80
CA ALA A 124 -4.09 25.88 21.75
C ALA A 124 -3.37 27.05 22.44
N ARG A 125 -3.32 28.21 21.77
CA ARG A 125 -2.53 29.41 22.16
C ARG A 125 -2.71 29.92 23.58
N ARG A 126 -3.84 29.58 24.22
CA ARG A 126 -4.17 29.94 25.61
C ARG A 126 -3.31 29.20 26.64
N TYR A 127 -2.72 28.07 26.26
CA TYR A 127 -1.86 27.27 27.13
C TYR A 127 -0.41 27.60 26.79
N HIS A 128 0.23 28.40 27.63
CA HIS A 128 1.59 28.84 27.40
C HIS A 128 2.62 27.79 27.83
N PRO A 129 3.78 27.70 27.16
CA PRO A 129 4.89 26.87 27.62
C PRO A 129 5.21 27.11 29.10
N GLY A 130 5.32 26.03 29.88
CA GLY A 130 5.52 26.07 31.32
C GLY A 130 4.26 25.93 32.16
N SER A 131 3.05 26.12 31.58
CA SER A 131 1.80 25.83 32.29
C SER A 131 1.58 24.33 32.50
N CYS A 132 0.79 23.96 33.52
CA CYS A 132 0.41 22.57 33.76
C CYS A 132 -0.31 21.98 32.54
N GLU A 133 -1.30 22.69 32.01
CA GLU A 133 -2.12 22.27 30.88
C GLU A 133 -1.28 22.08 29.62
N TYR A 134 -0.33 22.99 29.36
CA TYR A 134 0.61 22.85 28.25
C TYR A 134 1.37 21.54 28.32
N GLN A 135 1.92 21.19 29.50
CA GLN A 135 2.66 19.95 29.68
C GLN A 135 1.77 18.71 29.49
N VAL A 136 0.55 18.74 30.02
CA VAL A 136 -0.41 17.64 29.87
C VAL A 136 -0.82 17.46 28.40
N ILE A 137 -1.16 18.54 27.70
CA ILE A 137 -1.53 18.49 26.28
C ILE A 137 -0.32 18.01 25.46
N ARG A 138 0.86 18.59 25.67
CA ARG A 138 2.09 18.19 24.97
C ARG A 138 2.40 16.71 25.16
N GLN A 139 2.23 16.18 26.37
CA GLN A 139 2.44 14.75 26.65
C GLN A 139 1.44 13.87 25.89
N HIS A 140 0.17 14.27 25.83
CA HIS A 140 -0.87 13.60 25.03
C HIS A 140 -0.50 13.60 23.55
N GLU A 141 -0.17 14.76 22.99
CA GLU A 141 0.22 14.89 21.58
C GLU A 141 1.51 14.11 21.25
N GLN A 142 2.49 14.08 22.15
CA GLN A 142 3.68 13.26 21.98
C GLN A 142 3.35 11.75 21.95
N THR A 143 2.27 11.33 22.58
CA THR A 143 1.80 9.95 22.51
C THR A 143 1.30 9.63 21.10
N HIS A 144 0.58 10.54 20.42
CA HIS A 144 0.21 10.37 19.02
C HIS A 144 1.42 10.28 18.10
N VAL A 145 2.44 11.13 18.30
CA VAL A 145 3.71 11.03 17.56
C VAL A 145 4.34 9.65 17.74
N SER A 146 4.38 9.16 18.97
CA SER A 146 4.97 7.85 19.29
C SER A 146 4.18 6.71 18.65
N ILE A 147 2.85 6.74 18.67
CA ILE A 147 2.01 5.74 17.99
C ILE A 147 2.31 5.73 16.49
N ASN A 148 2.34 6.89 15.85
CA ASN A 148 2.64 6.99 14.42
C ASN A 148 3.98 6.33 14.04
N GLN A 149 5.03 6.57 14.84
CA GLN A 149 6.36 6.01 14.61
C GLN A 149 6.41 4.51 14.92
N ASN A 150 5.87 4.10 16.07
CA ASN A 150 5.97 2.73 16.56
C ASN A 150 5.13 1.75 15.74
N THR A 151 3.93 2.14 15.30
CA THR A 151 3.09 1.28 14.45
C THR A 151 3.73 1.04 13.09
N LEU A 152 4.46 2.01 12.53
CA LEU A 152 5.19 1.75 11.29
C LEU A 152 6.40 0.83 11.55
N LEU A 153 7.15 1.10 12.62
CA LEU A 153 8.31 0.29 13.01
C LEU A 153 7.94 -1.17 13.25
N SER A 154 6.82 -1.44 13.93
CA SER A 154 6.38 -2.81 14.25
C SER A 154 5.99 -3.63 13.01
N HIS A 155 5.67 -2.98 11.88
CA HIS A 155 5.33 -3.65 10.62
C HIS A 155 6.51 -3.74 9.63
N ASN A 156 7.64 -3.12 9.92
CA ASN A 156 8.78 -2.98 9.00
C ASN A 156 9.19 -4.32 8.35
N ASP A 157 9.51 -5.32 9.16
CA ASP A 157 10.03 -6.61 8.68
C ASP A 157 8.99 -7.37 7.86
N ARG A 158 7.71 -7.27 8.24
CA ARG A 158 6.61 -7.90 7.52
C ARG A 158 6.42 -7.25 6.15
N ILE A 159 6.49 -5.91 6.07
CA ILE A 159 6.38 -5.17 4.82
C ILE A 159 7.56 -5.54 3.91
N LEU A 160 8.79 -5.45 4.41
CA LEU A 160 10.00 -5.76 3.64
C LEU A 160 9.95 -7.18 3.08
N ARG A 161 9.65 -8.17 3.93
CA ARG A 161 9.53 -9.58 3.49
C ARG A 161 8.46 -9.76 2.43
N SER A 162 7.28 -9.17 2.64
CA SER A 162 6.14 -9.33 1.72
C SER A 162 6.37 -8.62 0.39
N LEU A 163 7.09 -7.50 0.41
CA LEU A 163 7.48 -6.78 -0.80
C LEU A 163 8.57 -7.53 -1.57
N THR A 164 9.55 -8.11 -0.87
CA THR A 164 10.60 -8.96 -1.47
C THR A 164 9.97 -10.14 -2.20
N LEU A 165 9.14 -10.93 -1.51
CA LEU A 165 8.44 -12.06 -2.11
C LEU A 165 7.55 -11.65 -3.29
N PHE A 166 6.91 -10.48 -3.21
CA PHE A 166 6.13 -9.96 -4.33
C PHE A 166 7.01 -9.64 -5.52
N ALA A 167 8.12 -8.92 -5.32
CA ALA A 167 9.04 -8.54 -6.39
C ALA A 167 9.67 -9.77 -7.06
N GLU A 168 10.05 -10.79 -6.28
CA GLU A 168 10.53 -12.09 -6.79
C GLU A 168 9.47 -12.86 -7.58
N SER A 169 8.19 -12.71 -7.22
CA SER A 169 7.08 -13.39 -7.91
C SER A 169 6.67 -12.74 -9.24
N LEU A 170 7.17 -11.54 -9.54
CA LEU A 170 6.80 -10.81 -10.75
C LEU A 170 7.41 -11.48 -11.99
N MET A 171 6.54 -11.92 -12.89
CA MET A 171 6.96 -12.36 -14.22
C MET A 171 7.56 -11.19 -15.01
N PRO A 172 8.51 -11.45 -15.92
CA PRO A 172 9.03 -10.42 -16.82
C PRO A 172 7.91 -9.70 -17.56
N VAL A 173 7.99 -8.37 -17.58
CA VAL A 173 7.04 -7.52 -18.32
C VAL A 173 7.50 -7.42 -19.76
N VAL A 174 6.66 -7.93 -20.68
CA VAL A 174 6.81 -7.72 -22.13
C VAL A 174 6.19 -6.38 -22.51
N SER A 175 6.93 -5.57 -23.27
CA SER A 175 6.54 -4.21 -23.65
C SER A 175 7.25 -3.75 -24.92
N GLU A 176 6.76 -2.69 -25.55
CA GLU A 176 7.42 -2.09 -26.72
C GLU A 176 8.61 -1.20 -26.32
N SER A 177 8.65 -0.74 -25.07
CA SER A 177 9.69 0.18 -24.58
C SER A 177 9.93 0.03 -23.07
N ALA A 178 11.14 0.38 -22.64
CA ALA A 178 11.52 0.35 -21.22
C ALA A 178 10.63 1.27 -20.36
N SER A 179 10.20 2.40 -20.90
CA SER A 179 9.28 3.32 -20.22
C SER A 179 7.93 2.64 -19.92
N GLN A 180 7.35 1.95 -20.91
CA GLN A 180 6.09 1.22 -20.72
C GLN A 180 6.22 0.10 -19.69
N ALA A 181 7.33 -0.66 -19.72
CA ALA A 181 7.60 -1.67 -18.69
C ALA A 181 7.74 -1.06 -17.29
N ASN A 182 8.50 0.03 -17.17
CA ASN A 182 8.71 0.72 -15.89
C ASN A 182 7.40 1.24 -15.30
N GLU A 183 6.54 1.86 -16.09
CA GLU A 183 5.24 2.35 -15.60
C GLU A 183 4.34 1.20 -15.14
N ARG A 184 4.33 0.08 -15.86
CA ARG A 184 3.58 -1.11 -15.45
C ARG A 184 4.12 -1.70 -14.14
N LEU A 185 5.44 -1.82 -14.00
CA LEU A 185 6.07 -2.31 -12.77
C LEU A 185 5.80 -1.38 -11.59
N LYS A 186 5.94 -0.05 -11.78
CA LYS A 186 5.59 0.94 -10.75
C LYS A 186 4.13 0.82 -10.31
N ALA A 187 3.19 0.65 -11.24
CA ALA A 187 1.79 0.48 -10.90
C ALA A 187 1.54 -0.78 -10.04
N LEU A 188 2.20 -1.89 -10.37
CA LEU A 188 2.12 -3.13 -9.59
C LEU A 188 2.68 -2.95 -8.18
N ILE A 189 3.86 -2.33 -8.04
CA ILE A 189 4.48 -2.03 -6.75
C ILE A 189 3.59 -1.07 -5.93
N ALA A 190 3.03 -0.02 -6.54
CA ALA A 190 2.17 0.93 -5.85
C ALA A 190 0.91 0.28 -5.27
N VAL A 191 0.28 -0.63 -6.03
CA VAL A 191 -0.85 -1.42 -5.55
C VAL A 191 -0.44 -2.30 -4.38
N LYS A 192 0.71 -2.98 -4.47
CA LYS A 192 1.21 -3.83 -3.39
C LYS A 192 1.52 -3.04 -2.12
N LEU A 193 2.19 -1.91 -2.24
CA LEU A 193 2.50 -1.04 -1.09
C LEU A 193 1.22 -0.57 -0.39
N LYS A 194 0.20 -0.16 -1.15
CA LYS A 194 -1.11 0.22 -0.59
C LYS A 194 -1.76 -0.92 0.20
N GLU A 195 -1.68 -2.14 -0.31
CA GLU A 195 -2.18 -3.34 0.39
C GLU A 195 -1.41 -3.58 1.70
N LEU A 196 -0.08 -3.55 1.64
CA LEU A 196 0.80 -3.81 2.79
C LEU A 196 0.70 -2.72 3.86
N TYR A 197 0.35 -1.49 3.48
CA TYR A 197 0.22 -0.37 4.41
C TYR A 197 -1.15 -0.31 5.10
N ARG A 198 -2.17 -1.01 4.58
CA ARG A 198 -3.52 -1.00 5.17
C ARG A 198 -3.56 -1.50 6.62
N PRO A 199 -2.89 -2.61 7.01
CA PRO A 199 -2.85 -3.04 8.41
C PRO A 199 -2.22 -2.00 9.34
N VAL A 200 -1.16 -1.31 8.90
CA VAL A 200 -0.51 -0.21 9.65
C VAL A 200 -1.53 0.89 9.96
N GLN A 201 -2.31 1.30 8.96
CA GLN A 201 -3.34 2.32 9.11
C GLN A 201 -4.43 1.91 10.11
N VAL A 202 -4.88 0.65 10.04
CA VAL A 202 -5.93 0.13 10.93
C VAL A 202 -5.45 0.11 12.38
N GLU A 203 -4.27 -0.47 12.63
CA GLU A 203 -3.71 -0.56 13.99
C GLU A 203 -3.43 0.82 14.57
N ARG A 204 -2.85 1.73 13.77
CA ARG A 204 -2.61 3.12 14.19
C ARG A 204 -3.92 3.82 14.55
N GLN A 205 -4.94 3.69 13.71
CA GLN A 205 -6.23 4.32 13.97
C GLN A 205 -6.88 3.79 15.26
N GLN A 206 -6.74 2.49 15.53
CA GLN A 206 -7.21 1.88 16.78
C GLN A 206 -6.45 2.46 17.98
N ALA A 207 -5.11 2.48 17.94
CA ALA A 207 -4.29 3.04 19.01
C ALA A 207 -4.58 4.53 19.28
N HIS A 208 -4.84 5.33 18.25
CA HIS A 208 -5.29 6.73 18.42
C HIS A 208 -6.64 6.82 19.14
N GLN A 209 -7.61 5.97 18.77
CA GLN A 209 -8.95 5.96 19.38
C GLN A 209 -8.92 5.56 20.87
N GLU A 210 -7.99 4.69 21.27
CA GLU A 210 -7.84 4.27 22.66
C GLU A 210 -7.45 5.45 23.56
N ILE A 211 -6.52 6.29 23.10
CA ILE A 211 -6.05 7.45 23.86
C ILE A 211 -6.97 8.68 23.73
N ASP A 212 -7.70 8.83 22.63
CA ASP A 212 -8.69 9.89 22.40
C ASP A 212 -10.09 9.56 22.95
N SER A 213 -10.16 8.82 24.04
CA SER A 213 -11.43 8.52 24.71
C SER A 213 -11.88 9.64 25.65
N ARG A 214 -13.20 9.81 25.82
CA ARG A 214 -13.76 10.77 26.78
C ARG A 214 -13.20 10.58 28.20
N ALA A 215 -13.03 9.32 28.62
CA ALA A 215 -12.47 9.00 29.92
C ALA A 215 -11.00 9.44 30.04
N ALA A 216 -10.20 9.29 28.99
CA ALA A 216 -8.82 9.80 28.95
C ALA A 216 -8.79 11.33 29.07
N TYR A 217 -9.65 12.03 28.33
CA TYR A 217 -9.73 13.49 28.43
C TYR A 217 -10.15 13.97 29.83
N ILE A 218 -11.14 13.34 30.47
CA ILE A 218 -11.53 13.68 31.85
C ILE A 218 -10.35 13.49 32.80
N ARG A 219 -9.64 12.35 32.71
CA ARG A 219 -8.46 12.11 33.56
C ARG A 219 -7.39 13.19 33.35
N SER A 220 -7.09 13.55 32.10
CA SER A 220 -6.15 14.62 31.80
C SER A 220 -6.61 15.97 32.35
N GLN A 221 -7.90 16.29 32.23
CA GLN A 221 -8.47 17.55 32.73
C GLN A 221 -8.49 17.64 34.26
N THR A 222 -8.52 16.52 34.99
CA THR A 222 -8.40 16.58 36.46
C THR A 222 -6.99 16.90 36.97
N ARG A 223 -5.97 16.92 36.10
CA ARG A 223 -4.56 17.14 36.49
C ARG A 223 -4.19 18.60 36.72
N CYS A 224 -4.96 19.53 36.18
CA CYS A 224 -4.67 20.97 36.20
C CYS A 224 -5.95 21.77 36.48
N SER A 225 -5.82 23.04 36.84
CA SER A 225 -6.94 23.86 37.27
C SER A 225 -7.52 24.78 36.19
N ASN A 226 -6.81 25.07 35.09
CA ASN A 226 -7.14 26.16 34.17
C ASN A 226 -7.46 25.68 32.73
N TRP A 227 -8.44 24.79 32.57
CA TRP A 227 -8.93 24.26 31.28
C TRP A 227 -9.92 25.15 30.53
#